data_AF-A0A7K4HB46-F1
#
_entry.id   AF-A0A7K4HB46-F1
#
_cell.length_a   1.000
_cell.length_b   1.000
_cell.length_c   1.000
_cell.angle_alpha   90.00
_cell.angle_beta   90.00
_cell.angle_gamma   90.00
#
_symmetry.space_group_name_H-M   'P 1'
#
loop_
_entity.id
_entity.type
_entity.pdbx_description
1 polymer ?
#
loop_
_entity_poly.entity_id
_entity_poly.type
_entity_poly.pdbx_seq_one_letter_code
_entity_poly.pdbx_strand_id
1 'polypeptide(L)'
;MKCTACSIEMEVLVPGIYQCPQCKKIQKQKDDKREEDEEKKVESGQFLDGEYFHKNASLNKKYEISEKGIIISKSETRLFATLICHSAYLTDEKYVRLSWWKSYQHAGMFKIYDKEVLKNVITALEKVNESFDDFWTWSGKYGKQEPKSNEIIEKEKHLDLLKYRIIENRTCPKCQKKMKKEKSHYECQNCGEIVILEGYNQPIFNISSEELELTFQTNFPINYYMPVSGITVKWLMGEWKALAVIHSKDNPNKKWLRFYWWIRDLSNVLKYGQREIGEGTQMGWKTQRGVASPNIYDRKVIIPLIKALQKIQEDLNW
;
A
#
# COMPACT_ATOMS: atom_id res chain seq x y z
N MET A 1 13.72 8.89 49.02
CA MET A 1 12.62 8.26 48.24
C MET A 1 11.65 7.63 49.24
N LYS A 2 10.32 7.74 49.05
CA LYS A 2 9.35 7.10 49.95
C LYS A 2 8.89 5.76 49.39
N CYS A 3 8.79 4.73 50.22
CA CYS A 3 8.30 3.43 49.81
C CYS A 3 6.82 3.53 49.40
N THR A 4 6.47 3.10 48.19
CA THR A 4 5.08 3.17 47.70
C THR A 4 4.10 2.28 48.47
N ALA A 5 4.59 1.31 49.24
CA ALA A 5 3.74 0.40 50.01
C ALA A 5 3.52 0.85 51.46
N CYS A 6 4.48 1.58 52.05
CA CYS A 6 4.48 1.89 53.48
C CYS A 6 4.60 3.39 53.76
N SER A 7 4.80 4.23 52.74
CA SER A 7 4.91 5.71 52.82
C SER A 7 6.02 6.26 53.72
N ILE A 8 6.90 5.40 54.22
CA ILE A 8 8.11 5.72 54.99
C ILE A 8 9.31 5.94 54.06
N GLU A 9 10.31 6.64 54.59
CA GLU A 9 11.55 6.95 53.90
C GLU A 9 12.41 5.69 53.72
N MET A 10 12.92 5.50 52.50
CA MET A 10 13.73 4.33 52.13
C MET A 10 15.21 4.58 52.37
N GLU A 11 15.91 3.55 52.83
CA GLU A 11 17.36 3.54 53.03
C GLU A 11 18.09 3.29 51.71
N VAL A 12 19.27 3.89 51.56
CA VAL A 12 20.11 3.71 50.36
C VAL A 12 20.97 2.48 50.56
N LEU A 13 20.81 1.45 49.72
CA LEU A 13 21.69 0.28 49.75
C LEU A 13 22.98 0.54 48.96
N VAL A 14 22.83 1.08 47.76
CA VAL A 14 23.90 1.54 46.86
C VAL A 14 23.36 2.72 46.04
N PRO A 15 24.22 3.56 45.42
CA PRO A 15 23.74 4.68 44.61
C PRO A 15 22.67 4.25 43.60
N GLY A 16 21.49 4.88 43.65
CA GLY A 16 20.35 4.59 42.79
C GLY A 16 19.53 3.35 43.15
N ILE A 17 19.82 2.62 44.23
CA ILE A 17 19.00 1.49 44.73
C ILE A 17 18.66 1.70 46.21
N TYR A 18 17.36 1.73 46.50
CA TYR A 18 16.80 1.99 47.82
C TYR A 18 16.08 0.75 48.36
N GLN A 19 16.10 0.53 49.68
CA GLN A 19 15.33 -0.50 50.35
C GLN A 19 14.44 0.10 51.45
N CYS A 20 13.19 -0.38 51.54
CA CYS A 20 12.31 -0.01 52.64
C CYS A 20 12.70 -0.79 53.91
N PRO A 21 12.96 -0.13 55.06
CA PRO A 21 13.36 -0.82 56.28
C PRO A 21 12.23 -1.68 56.87
N GLN A 22 10.96 -1.30 56.67
CA GLN A 22 9.83 -2.02 57.26
C GLN A 22 9.38 -3.23 56.42
N CYS A 23 9.29 -3.08 55.09
CA CYS A 23 8.78 -4.15 54.21
C CYS A 23 9.85 -4.79 53.33
N LYS A 24 11.12 -4.38 53.48
CA LYS A 24 12.29 -4.85 52.73
C LYS A 24 12.21 -4.71 51.21
N LYS A 25 11.20 -3.98 50.69
CA LYS A 25 10.99 -3.76 49.26
C LYS A 25 12.08 -2.88 48.68
N ILE A 26 12.71 -3.33 47.59
CA ILE A 26 13.78 -2.63 46.90
C ILE A 26 13.20 -1.81 45.73
N GLN A 27 13.60 -0.56 45.58
CA GLN A 27 13.25 0.31 44.46
C GLN A 27 14.51 0.90 43.85
N LYS A 28 14.65 0.78 42.53
CA LYS A 28 15.71 1.44 41.78
C LYS A 28 15.22 2.82 41.36
N GLN A 29 16.05 3.84 41.56
CA GLN A 29 15.84 5.16 40.97
C GLN A 29 15.74 4.98 39.46
N LYS A 30 14.66 5.47 38.86
CA LYS A 30 14.61 5.56 37.41
C LYS A 30 15.66 6.58 36.98
N ASP A 31 16.47 6.23 35.99
CA ASP A 31 17.43 7.16 35.41
C ASP A 31 16.65 8.19 34.59
N ASP A 32 16.37 9.37 35.16
CA ASP A 32 15.65 10.47 34.48
C ASP A 32 16.37 10.91 33.18
N LYS A 33 17.69 10.68 33.08
CA LYS A 33 18.47 10.93 31.85
C LYS A 33 18.15 10.00 30.67
N ARG A 34 17.51 8.84 30.91
CA ARG A 34 17.13 7.93 29.82
C ARG A 34 15.78 8.29 29.20
N GLU A 35 14.92 8.98 29.95
CA GLU A 35 13.64 9.49 29.44
C GLU A 35 13.84 10.80 28.65
N GLU A 36 14.83 11.63 28.99
CA GLU A 36 15.12 12.88 28.25
C GLU A 36 15.69 12.67 26.83
N ASP A 37 16.40 11.57 26.55
CA ASP A 37 16.92 11.28 25.20
C ASP A 37 15.89 10.58 24.28
N GLU A 38 14.83 9.95 24.83
CA GLU A 38 13.76 9.31 24.04
C GLU A 38 12.60 10.28 23.69
N GLU A 39 12.47 11.40 24.42
CA GLU A 39 11.49 12.47 24.13
C GLU A 39 12.04 13.62 23.28
N LYS A 40 12.98 13.36 22.36
CA LYS A 40 13.02 14.22 21.17
C LYS A 40 11.67 14.07 20.48
N LYS A 41 10.79 15.06 20.64
CA LYS A 41 9.52 15.20 19.90
C LYS A 41 9.79 14.83 18.45
N VAL A 42 9.45 13.59 18.08
CA VAL A 42 9.65 13.10 16.73
C VAL A 42 8.69 13.89 15.86
N GLU A 43 9.21 14.92 15.18
CA GLU A 43 8.39 15.80 14.36
C GLU A 43 7.83 15.00 13.18
N SER A 44 6.50 14.89 13.14
CA SER A 44 5.79 14.34 11.98
C SER A 44 6.17 15.12 10.72
N GLY A 45 6.47 14.43 9.62
CA GLY A 45 6.77 15.05 8.33
C GLY A 45 8.27 15.26 8.00
N GLN A 46 9.19 14.86 8.88
CA GLN A 46 10.62 14.81 8.61
C GLN A 46 11.12 13.36 8.37
N PHE A 47 12.24 13.23 7.67
CA PHE A 47 12.91 11.94 7.52
C PHE A 47 13.55 11.53 8.85
N LEU A 48 13.28 10.29 9.24
CA LEU A 48 13.94 9.59 10.33
C LEU A 48 14.78 8.46 9.74
N ASP A 49 15.90 8.18 10.40
CA ASP A 49 16.77 7.07 10.03
C ASP A 49 16.03 5.73 10.11
N GLY A 50 16.33 4.83 9.19
CA GLY A 50 15.74 3.49 9.14
C GLY A 50 15.94 2.71 10.44
N GLU A 51 17.05 2.93 11.15
CA GLU A 51 17.32 2.31 12.45
C GLU A 51 16.25 2.65 13.49
N TYR A 52 15.69 3.87 13.46
CA TYR A 52 14.56 4.24 14.32
C TYR A 52 13.38 3.31 14.08
N PHE A 53 13.00 3.07 12.83
CA PHE A 53 11.86 2.21 12.51
C PHE A 53 12.14 0.75 12.84
N HIS A 54 13.37 0.28 12.70
CA HIS A 54 13.76 -1.07 13.09
C HIS A 54 13.77 -1.31 14.60
N LYS A 55 14.07 -0.27 15.40
CA LYS A 55 14.05 -0.35 16.87
C LYS A 55 12.64 -0.19 17.44
N ASN A 56 11.86 0.73 16.88
CA ASN A 56 10.57 1.17 17.44
C ASN A 56 9.35 0.57 16.75
N ALA A 57 9.53 -0.10 15.62
CA ALA A 57 8.45 -0.76 14.90
C ALA A 57 8.87 -2.20 14.54
N SER A 58 7.90 -3.11 14.45
CA SER A 58 8.16 -4.52 14.20
C SER A 58 8.52 -4.80 12.71
N LEU A 59 9.62 -4.23 12.22
CA LEU A 59 10.17 -4.51 10.90
C LEU A 59 11.10 -5.73 10.96
N ASN A 60 10.98 -6.63 9.98
CA ASN A 60 11.79 -7.84 9.93
C ASN A 60 13.03 -7.64 9.06
N LYS A 61 14.16 -7.31 9.71
CA LYS A 61 15.47 -7.11 9.07
C LYS A 61 15.95 -8.28 8.21
N LYS A 62 15.46 -9.51 8.44
CA LYS A 62 15.89 -10.67 7.64
C LYS A 62 15.43 -10.61 6.18
N TYR A 63 14.38 -9.86 5.90
CA TYR A 63 13.78 -9.80 4.57
C TYR A 63 13.78 -8.38 4.01
N GLU A 64 13.71 -7.37 4.88
CA GLU A 64 13.52 -5.99 4.46
C GLU A 64 14.26 -5.03 5.38
N ILE A 65 14.99 -4.10 4.77
CA ILE A 65 15.70 -3.03 5.46
C ILE A 65 15.03 -1.70 5.07
N SER A 66 14.55 -0.96 6.07
CA SER A 66 14.22 0.46 5.92
C SER A 66 15.51 1.28 5.98
N GLU A 67 15.74 2.13 4.99
CA GLU A 67 16.85 3.10 4.98
C GLU A 67 16.48 4.36 5.75
N LYS A 68 15.26 4.84 5.52
CA LYS A 68 14.67 6.00 6.18
C LYS A 68 13.16 6.03 5.95
N GLY A 69 12.48 6.90 6.66
CA GLY A 69 11.04 7.08 6.49
C GLY A 69 10.50 8.32 7.18
N ILE A 70 9.26 8.64 6.87
CA ILE A 70 8.54 9.80 7.39
C ILE A 70 7.30 9.29 8.14
N ILE A 71 7.18 9.68 9.42
CA ILE A 71 5.97 9.43 10.20
C ILE A 71 4.87 10.37 9.74
N ILE A 72 3.71 9.81 9.38
CA ILE A 72 2.52 10.54 8.93
C ILE A 72 1.60 10.82 10.11
N SER A 73 1.36 9.80 10.95
CA SER A 73 0.61 9.95 12.18
C SER A 73 1.06 8.94 13.23
N LYS A 74 1.07 9.36 14.50
CA LYS A 74 1.44 8.55 15.65
C LYS A 74 0.46 8.85 16.80
N SER A 75 -0.08 7.81 17.40
CA SER A 75 -0.81 7.83 18.67
C SER A 75 -0.20 6.79 19.61
N GLU A 76 -0.69 6.72 20.85
CA GLU A 76 -0.21 5.77 21.85
C GLU A 76 -0.24 4.31 21.36
N THR A 77 -1.23 3.97 20.52
CA THR A 77 -1.49 2.60 20.07
C THR A 77 -1.37 2.41 18.57
N ARG A 78 -1.08 3.45 17.79
CA ARG A 78 -1.02 3.34 16.33
C ARG A 78 0.11 4.18 15.75
N LEU A 79 0.75 3.64 14.72
CA LEU A 79 1.73 4.36 13.91
C LEU A 79 1.38 4.18 12.44
N PHE A 80 1.44 5.26 11.69
CA PHE A 80 1.41 5.24 10.23
C PHE A 80 2.62 6.01 9.70
N ALA A 81 3.44 5.34 8.89
CA ALA A 81 4.62 5.93 8.28
C ALA A 81 4.77 5.51 6.82
N THR A 82 5.54 6.31 6.08
CA THR A 82 6.01 5.97 4.73
C THR A 82 7.51 5.74 4.80
N LEU A 83 7.98 4.63 4.25
CA LEU A 83 9.36 4.19 4.35
C LEU A 83 9.96 4.03 2.96
N ILE A 84 11.26 4.28 2.84
CA ILE A 84 12.09 3.79 1.75
C ILE A 84 12.73 2.50 2.25
N CYS A 85 12.45 1.41 1.55
CA CYS A 85 12.93 0.08 1.89
C CYS A 85 13.64 -0.57 0.71
N HIS A 86 14.49 -1.56 1.00
CA HIS A 86 15.02 -2.48 0.01
C HIS A 86 15.02 -3.92 0.57
N SER A 87 15.27 -4.89 -0.31
CA SER A 87 15.48 -6.28 0.10
C SER A 87 16.77 -6.40 0.92
N ALA A 88 16.78 -7.27 1.93
CA ALA A 88 18.02 -7.56 2.68
C ALA A 88 19.14 -8.12 1.78
N TYR A 89 18.79 -8.70 0.63
CA TYR A 89 19.74 -9.31 -0.32
C TYR A 89 20.05 -8.46 -1.55
N LEU A 90 19.18 -7.49 -1.87
CA LEU A 90 19.30 -6.62 -3.05
C LEU A 90 19.06 -5.17 -2.60
N THR A 91 20.15 -4.44 -2.39
CA THR A 91 20.14 -3.04 -1.93
C THR A 91 19.70 -2.07 -3.03
N ASP A 92 19.96 -2.43 -4.28
CA ASP A 92 19.70 -1.58 -5.44
C ASP A 92 18.19 -1.52 -5.78
N GLU A 93 17.43 -2.54 -5.38
CA GLU A 93 15.99 -2.59 -5.56
C GLU A 93 15.25 -1.90 -4.41
N LYS A 94 15.27 -0.56 -4.48
CA LYS A 94 14.51 0.28 -3.55
C LYS A 94 13.03 0.33 -3.92
N TYR A 95 12.19 0.47 -2.90
CA TYR A 95 10.77 0.68 -3.05
C TYR A 95 10.20 1.50 -1.89
N VAL A 96 9.09 2.16 -2.17
CA VAL A 96 8.34 2.92 -1.17
C VAL A 96 7.33 2.01 -0.49
N ARG A 97 7.24 2.09 0.83
CA ARG A 97 6.31 1.28 1.64
C ARG A 97 5.51 2.18 2.58
N LEU A 98 4.21 2.26 2.37
CA LEU A 98 3.28 2.81 3.34
C LEU A 98 2.99 1.70 4.37
N SER A 99 3.13 1.98 5.67
CA SER A 99 3.05 0.96 6.72
C SER A 99 2.28 1.42 7.95
N TRP A 100 1.45 0.53 8.48
CA TRP A 100 0.63 0.74 9.65
C TRP A 100 1.00 -0.26 10.74
N TRP A 101 1.07 0.23 11.98
CA TRP A 101 1.26 -0.59 13.16
C TRP A 101 0.15 -0.31 14.16
N LYS A 102 -0.28 -1.35 14.87
CA LYS A 102 -1.21 -1.30 15.99
C LYS A 102 -0.53 -1.91 17.21
N SER A 103 -0.47 -1.18 18.31
CA SER A 103 0.33 -1.54 19.49
C SER A 103 1.76 -1.91 19.11
N TYR A 104 2.34 -1.15 18.16
CA TYR A 104 3.67 -1.34 17.57
C TYR A 104 3.91 -2.67 16.85
N GLN A 105 2.88 -3.51 16.70
CA GLN A 105 2.88 -4.68 15.84
C GLN A 105 2.41 -4.33 14.43
N HIS A 106 3.06 -4.90 13.43
CA HIS A 106 2.76 -4.65 12.03
C HIS A 106 1.31 -5.05 11.72
N ALA A 107 0.52 -4.06 11.30
CA ALA A 107 -0.90 -4.20 11.04
C ALA A 107 -1.24 -4.12 9.55
N GLY A 108 -0.34 -3.67 8.68
CA GLY A 108 -0.62 -3.61 7.25
C GLY A 108 0.39 -2.78 6.48
N MET A 109 0.51 -3.04 5.18
CA MET A 109 1.41 -2.29 4.31
C MET A 109 0.90 -2.17 2.88
N PHE A 110 1.40 -1.18 2.15
CA PHE A 110 1.21 -0.99 0.72
C PHE A 110 2.56 -0.64 0.09
N LYS A 111 3.07 -1.53 -0.77
CA LYS A 111 4.39 -1.39 -1.42
C LYS A 111 4.27 -0.74 -2.80
N ILE A 112 5.23 0.07 -3.19
CA ILE A 112 5.28 0.78 -4.47
C ILE A 112 6.70 0.64 -5.01
N TYR A 113 6.84 -0.12 -6.09
CA TYR A 113 8.15 -0.51 -6.65
C TYR A 113 8.57 0.34 -7.86
N ASP A 114 7.71 1.26 -8.30
CA ASP A 114 7.85 1.95 -9.57
C ASP A 114 7.45 3.41 -9.41
N LYS A 115 8.19 4.29 -10.11
CA LYS A 115 8.03 5.74 -10.13
C LYS A 115 6.62 6.16 -10.55
N GLU A 116 6.09 5.57 -11.61
CA GLU A 116 4.81 5.96 -12.18
C GLU A 116 3.66 5.48 -11.29
N VAL A 117 3.83 4.33 -10.63
CA VAL A 117 2.90 3.91 -9.57
C VAL A 117 2.91 4.88 -8.39
N LEU A 118 4.07 5.40 -7.97
CA LEU A 118 4.16 6.41 -6.90
C LEU A 118 3.43 7.70 -7.30
N LYS A 119 3.70 8.20 -8.50
CA LYS A 119 3.03 9.37 -9.08
C LYS A 119 1.52 9.20 -9.18
N ASN A 120 1.06 8.02 -9.59
CA ASN A 120 -0.36 7.68 -9.62
C ASN A 120 -0.99 7.64 -8.23
N VAL A 121 -0.29 7.12 -7.22
CA VAL A 121 -0.76 7.14 -5.84
C VAL A 121 -0.89 8.58 -5.32
N ILE A 122 0.09 9.44 -5.58
CA ILE A 122 0.05 10.87 -5.21
C ILE A 122 -1.16 11.54 -5.88
N THR A 123 -1.26 11.43 -7.21
CA THR A 123 -2.37 11.99 -7.99
C THR A 123 -3.73 11.48 -7.50
N ALA A 124 -3.84 10.18 -7.20
CA ALA A 124 -5.07 9.59 -6.69
C ALA A 124 -5.44 10.14 -5.30
N LEU A 125 -4.46 10.32 -4.41
CA LEU A 125 -4.67 10.91 -3.10
C LEU A 125 -5.10 12.38 -3.19
N GLU A 126 -4.52 13.16 -4.11
CA GLU A 126 -4.92 14.54 -4.38
C GLU A 126 -6.37 14.61 -4.86
N LYS A 127 -6.74 13.81 -5.86
CA LYS A 127 -8.13 13.72 -6.34
C LYS A 127 -9.11 13.29 -5.25
N VAL A 128 -8.72 12.32 -4.43
CA VAL A 128 -9.51 11.88 -3.27
C VAL A 128 -9.67 13.01 -2.27
N ASN A 129 -8.59 13.76 -1.99
CA ASN A 129 -8.65 14.90 -1.09
C ASN A 129 -9.57 15.99 -1.62
N GLU A 130 -9.59 16.26 -2.92
CA GLU A 130 -10.46 17.31 -3.49
C GLU A 130 -11.93 16.90 -3.56
N SER A 131 -12.20 15.63 -3.82
CA SER A 131 -13.52 15.18 -4.25
C SER A 131 -14.36 14.50 -3.16
N PHE A 132 -13.80 14.34 -1.96
CA PHE A 132 -14.50 13.78 -0.80
C PHE A 132 -14.51 14.75 0.36
N ASP A 133 -15.61 14.75 1.12
CA ASP A 133 -15.69 15.46 2.39
C ASP A 133 -15.00 14.70 3.55
N ASP A 134 -15.02 15.27 4.75
CA ASP A 134 -14.42 14.69 5.95
C ASP A 134 -15.10 13.39 6.43
N PHE A 135 -16.31 13.12 5.94
CA PHE A 135 -17.05 11.88 6.18
C PHE A 135 -16.90 10.88 5.03
N TRP A 136 -15.99 11.13 4.09
CA TRP A 136 -15.80 10.34 2.88
C TRP A 136 -17.06 10.22 2.02
N THR A 137 -17.91 11.25 2.03
CA THR A 137 -19.00 11.38 1.08
C THR A 137 -18.48 12.02 -0.19
N TRP A 138 -18.77 11.34 -1.30
CA TRP A 138 -18.42 11.77 -2.64
C TRP A 138 -19.24 13.00 -3.02
N SER A 139 -18.58 14.09 -3.42
CA SER A 139 -19.26 15.32 -3.84
C SER A 139 -19.59 15.33 -5.34
N GLY A 140 -18.99 14.43 -6.13
CA GLY A 140 -19.23 14.33 -7.56
C GLY A 140 -20.50 13.56 -7.92
N LYS A 141 -20.80 13.50 -9.21
CA LYS A 141 -21.94 12.73 -9.74
C LYS A 141 -21.44 11.41 -10.33
N TYR A 142 -21.84 10.30 -9.74
CA TYR A 142 -21.56 8.97 -10.30
C TYR A 142 -22.09 8.88 -11.73
N GLY A 143 -21.25 8.44 -12.66
CA GLY A 143 -21.64 8.25 -14.05
C GLY A 143 -21.90 9.53 -14.85
N LYS A 144 -21.82 10.74 -14.27
CA LYS A 144 -21.69 11.95 -15.08
C LYS A 144 -20.24 12.07 -15.49
N GLN A 145 -19.96 11.54 -16.68
CA GLN A 145 -18.74 11.84 -17.39
C GLN A 145 -18.78 13.35 -17.69
N GLU A 146 -17.90 14.12 -17.05
CA GLU A 146 -17.37 15.29 -17.76
C GLU A 146 -16.96 14.82 -19.15
N PRO A 147 -17.22 15.62 -20.21
CA PRO A 147 -16.85 15.22 -21.55
C PRO A 147 -15.38 14.79 -21.52
N LYS A 148 -15.14 13.51 -21.84
CA LYS A 148 -13.80 12.93 -21.79
C LYS A 148 -12.89 13.83 -22.61
N SER A 149 -11.72 14.18 -22.06
CA SER A 149 -10.74 14.92 -22.84
C SER A 149 -10.37 14.12 -24.08
N ASN A 150 -9.98 14.79 -25.16
CA ASN A 150 -9.54 14.12 -26.39
C ASN A 150 -8.42 13.11 -26.10
N GLU A 151 -7.55 13.42 -25.13
CA GLU A 151 -6.47 12.52 -24.70
C GLU A 151 -6.99 11.21 -24.06
N ILE A 152 -8.02 11.27 -23.22
CA ILE A 152 -8.63 10.06 -22.63
C ILE A 152 -9.30 9.22 -23.72
N ILE A 153 -10.02 9.87 -24.64
CA ILE A 153 -10.67 9.20 -25.77
C ILE A 153 -9.63 8.50 -26.66
N GLU A 154 -8.49 9.14 -26.91
CA GLU A 154 -7.39 8.55 -27.68
C GLU A 154 -6.76 7.36 -26.96
N LYS A 155 -6.53 7.44 -25.64
CA LYS A 155 -6.02 6.32 -24.84
C LYS A 155 -6.96 5.12 -24.85
N GLU A 156 -8.27 5.34 -24.69
CA GLU A 156 -9.27 4.26 -24.76
C GLU A 156 -9.31 3.61 -26.14
N LYS A 157 -9.34 4.42 -27.22
CA LYS A 157 -9.27 3.92 -28.59
C LYS A 157 -8.01 3.11 -28.83
N HIS A 158 -6.87 3.58 -28.33
CA HIS A 158 -5.60 2.86 -28.43
C HIS A 158 -5.66 1.50 -27.73
N LEU A 159 -6.16 1.44 -26.49
CA LEU A 159 -6.33 0.19 -25.75
C LEU A 159 -7.28 -0.78 -26.45
N ASP A 160 -8.39 -0.29 -27.01
CA ASP A 160 -9.34 -1.13 -27.73
C ASP A 160 -8.77 -1.64 -29.06
N LEU A 161 -8.00 -0.82 -29.77
CA LEU A 161 -7.23 -1.26 -30.94
C LEU A 161 -6.19 -2.33 -30.57
N LEU A 162 -5.50 -2.18 -29.43
CA LEU A 162 -4.57 -3.20 -28.94
C LEU A 162 -5.29 -4.52 -28.66
N LYS A 163 -6.41 -4.49 -27.92
CA LYS A 163 -7.22 -5.69 -27.65
C LYS A 163 -7.66 -6.36 -28.94
N TYR A 164 -8.18 -5.59 -29.90
CA TYR A 164 -8.59 -6.10 -31.21
C TYR A 164 -7.41 -6.76 -31.96
N ARG A 165 -6.25 -6.10 -32.03
CA ARG A 165 -5.05 -6.65 -32.68
C ARG A 165 -4.51 -7.90 -31.98
N ILE A 166 -4.62 -7.98 -30.65
CA ILE A 166 -4.27 -9.19 -29.90
C ILE A 166 -5.19 -10.35 -30.29
N ILE A 167 -6.50 -10.11 -30.35
CA ILE A 167 -7.50 -11.14 -30.63
C ILE A 167 -7.37 -11.64 -32.07
N GLU A 168 -7.36 -10.73 -33.05
CA GLU A 168 -7.37 -11.07 -34.47
C GLU A 168 -5.98 -11.46 -34.99
N ASN A 169 -4.96 -10.65 -34.67
CA ASN A 169 -3.64 -10.75 -35.29
C ASN A 169 -2.57 -11.38 -34.38
N ARG A 170 -2.90 -11.64 -33.11
CA ARG A 170 -1.95 -12.05 -32.06
C ARG A 170 -0.79 -11.08 -31.95
N THR A 171 -1.08 -9.79 -32.09
CA THR A 171 -0.06 -8.74 -32.04
C THR A 171 0.32 -8.45 -30.58
N CYS A 172 1.62 -8.43 -30.28
CA CYS A 172 2.12 -8.07 -28.96
C CYS A 172 1.73 -6.63 -28.60
N PRO A 173 1.12 -6.38 -27.43
CA PRO A 173 0.74 -5.02 -27.04
C PRO A 173 1.95 -4.10 -26.86
N LYS A 174 3.09 -4.66 -26.45
CA LYS A 174 4.32 -3.92 -26.17
C LYS A 174 5.15 -3.59 -27.41
N CYS A 175 5.42 -4.56 -28.27
CA CYS A 175 6.34 -4.37 -29.41
C CYS A 175 5.69 -4.56 -30.80
N GLN A 176 4.37 -4.76 -30.85
CA GLN A 176 3.59 -4.93 -32.09
C GLN A 176 4.01 -6.09 -33.01
N LYS A 177 4.91 -6.97 -32.56
CA LYS A 177 5.28 -8.19 -33.31
C LYS A 177 4.26 -9.31 -33.06
N LYS A 178 4.15 -10.23 -34.02
CA LYS A 178 3.28 -11.41 -33.89
C LYS A 178 3.74 -12.30 -32.74
N MET A 179 2.81 -12.69 -31.89
CA MET A 179 3.03 -13.57 -30.75
C MET A 179 2.82 -15.03 -31.14
N LYS A 180 3.54 -15.90 -30.43
CA LYS A 180 3.32 -17.34 -30.52
C LYS A 180 2.15 -17.70 -29.60
N LYS A 181 1.26 -18.54 -30.11
CA LYS A 181 0.18 -19.10 -29.31
C LYS A 181 0.70 -20.31 -28.57
N GLU A 182 0.76 -20.20 -27.25
CA GLU A 182 0.95 -21.33 -26.35
C GLU A 182 -0.42 -21.91 -25.96
N LYS A 183 -0.40 -23.02 -25.21
CA LYS A 183 -1.64 -23.74 -24.84
C LYS A 183 -2.64 -22.86 -24.07
N SER A 184 -2.14 -21.99 -23.18
CA SER A 184 -2.95 -21.19 -22.24
C SER A 184 -2.81 -19.67 -22.39
N HIS A 185 -1.85 -19.19 -23.19
CA HIS A 185 -1.52 -17.77 -23.32
C HIS A 185 -0.85 -17.49 -24.67
N TYR A 186 -0.66 -16.21 -24.97
CA TYR A 186 0.21 -15.75 -26.04
C TYR A 186 1.52 -15.26 -25.44
N GLU A 187 2.62 -15.60 -26.07
CA GLU A 187 3.95 -15.16 -25.65
C GLU A 187 4.65 -14.45 -26.82
N CYS A 188 5.18 -13.26 -26.54
CA CYS A 188 5.98 -12.53 -27.50
C CYS A 188 7.45 -12.97 -27.41
N GLN A 189 7.91 -13.70 -28.43
CA GLN A 189 9.31 -14.15 -28.52
C GLN A 189 10.34 -13.01 -28.61
N ASN A 190 9.90 -11.78 -28.88
CA ASN A 190 10.80 -10.63 -29.00
C ASN A 190 11.02 -9.87 -27.69
N CYS A 191 10.00 -9.77 -26.83
CA CYS A 191 10.09 -8.95 -25.62
C CYS A 191 9.59 -9.66 -24.34
N GLY A 192 9.21 -10.93 -24.44
CA GLY A 192 8.73 -11.74 -23.33
C GLY A 192 7.34 -11.36 -22.83
N GLU A 193 6.61 -10.46 -23.50
CA GLU A 193 5.26 -10.09 -23.09
C GLU A 193 4.32 -11.29 -23.17
N ILE A 194 3.55 -11.48 -22.10
CA ILE A 194 2.58 -12.57 -21.98
C ILE A 194 1.18 -11.97 -21.99
N VAL A 195 0.29 -12.56 -22.79
CA VAL A 195 -1.13 -12.21 -22.81
C VAL A 195 -1.97 -13.44 -22.52
N ILE A 196 -2.83 -13.35 -21.51
CA ILE A 196 -3.76 -14.42 -21.13
C ILE A 196 -5.15 -14.08 -21.68
N LEU A 197 -5.86 -15.06 -22.23
CA LEU A 197 -7.26 -14.89 -22.61
C LEU A 197 -8.15 -15.42 -21.48
N GLU A 198 -8.98 -14.55 -20.90
CA GLU A 198 -10.01 -14.92 -19.92
C GLU A 198 -11.41 -14.82 -20.56
N GLY A 199 -12.44 -15.34 -19.88
CA GLY A 199 -13.83 -15.50 -20.35
C GLY A 199 -14.28 -14.60 -21.50
N TYR A 200 -14.89 -15.21 -22.52
CA TYR A 200 -15.27 -14.58 -23.79
C TYR A 200 -14.09 -14.00 -24.62
N ASN A 201 -12.90 -14.63 -24.55
CA ASN A 201 -11.69 -14.22 -25.27
C ASN A 201 -11.18 -12.81 -24.92
N GLN A 202 -11.44 -12.33 -23.70
CA GLN A 202 -10.95 -11.03 -23.26
C GLN A 202 -9.43 -11.12 -22.97
N PRO A 203 -8.58 -10.36 -23.69
CA PRO A 203 -7.15 -10.39 -23.45
C PRO A 203 -6.78 -9.61 -22.19
N ILE A 204 -5.95 -10.22 -21.35
CA ILE A 204 -5.39 -9.64 -20.14
C ILE A 204 -3.90 -9.57 -20.31
N PHE A 205 -3.38 -8.36 -20.19
CA PHE A 205 -1.99 -7.99 -20.36
C PHE A 205 -1.67 -6.82 -19.45
N ASN A 206 -0.38 -6.46 -19.38
CA ASN A 206 0.06 -5.33 -18.57
C ASN A 206 -0.34 -4.00 -19.24
N ILE A 207 -0.94 -3.11 -18.47
CA ILE A 207 -1.15 -1.71 -18.87
C ILE A 207 -0.07 -0.90 -18.16
N SER A 208 0.64 -0.04 -18.91
CA SER A 208 1.66 0.83 -18.30
C SER A 208 0.99 1.70 -17.23
N SER A 209 1.67 1.92 -16.10
CA SER A 209 1.11 2.75 -15.05
C SER A 209 0.90 4.20 -15.54
N GLU A 210 1.72 4.66 -16.47
CA GLU A 210 1.59 5.97 -17.14
C GLU A 210 0.31 6.11 -17.99
N GLU A 211 -0.20 4.99 -18.49
CA GLU A 211 -1.37 4.92 -19.37
C GLU A 211 -2.67 4.73 -18.58
N LEU A 212 -2.59 4.60 -17.24
CA LEU A 212 -3.76 4.40 -16.41
C LEU A 212 -4.67 5.63 -16.40
N GLU A 213 -5.95 5.38 -16.61
CA GLU A 213 -6.98 6.38 -16.39
C GLU A 213 -7.20 6.56 -14.88
N LEU A 214 -6.72 7.69 -14.33
CA LEU A 214 -6.84 8.00 -12.90
C LEU A 214 -8.18 8.67 -12.56
N THR A 215 -9.29 8.12 -13.04
CA THR A 215 -10.65 8.62 -12.76
C THR A 215 -11.35 7.75 -11.72
N PHE A 216 -12.36 8.32 -11.06
CA PHE A 216 -13.14 7.58 -10.08
C PHE A 216 -14.06 6.58 -10.78
N GLN A 217 -13.98 5.32 -10.38
CA GLN A 217 -14.85 4.24 -10.85
C GLN A 217 -15.65 3.63 -9.69
N THR A 218 -16.80 3.03 -10.00
CA THR A 218 -17.68 2.38 -9.00
C THR A 218 -17.63 0.86 -9.06
N ASN A 219 -17.17 0.29 -10.18
CA ASN A 219 -17.28 -1.14 -10.48
C ASN A 219 -15.99 -1.90 -10.15
N PHE A 220 -15.39 -1.60 -9.00
CA PHE A 220 -14.20 -2.32 -8.54
C PHE A 220 -14.54 -3.74 -8.07
N PRO A 221 -13.69 -4.75 -8.34
CA PRO A 221 -13.91 -6.13 -7.92
C PRO A 221 -13.64 -6.33 -6.41
N ILE A 222 -14.40 -5.65 -5.55
CA ILE A 222 -14.28 -5.69 -4.09
C ILE A 222 -15.45 -6.49 -3.51
N ASN A 223 -15.18 -7.74 -3.12
CA ASN A 223 -16.25 -8.67 -2.69
C ASN A 223 -16.72 -8.47 -1.22
N TYR A 224 -15.90 -7.81 -0.40
CA TYR A 224 -16.14 -7.73 1.06
C TYR A 224 -16.80 -6.44 1.54
N TYR A 225 -16.72 -5.37 0.76
CA TYR A 225 -17.27 -4.05 1.09
C TYR A 225 -17.93 -3.48 -0.13
N MET A 226 -18.87 -2.58 0.07
CA MET A 226 -19.49 -1.87 -1.04
C MET A 226 -18.59 -0.67 -1.40
N PRO A 227 -18.01 -0.64 -2.62
CA PRO A 227 -17.23 0.50 -3.06
C PRO A 227 -18.13 1.73 -3.21
N VAL A 228 -17.67 2.85 -2.65
CA VAL A 228 -18.25 4.16 -2.91
C VAL A 228 -17.67 4.64 -4.25
N SER A 229 -16.35 4.75 -4.32
CA SER A 229 -15.58 4.87 -5.57
C SER A 229 -14.11 4.55 -5.32
N GLY A 230 -13.31 4.49 -6.37
CA GLY A 230 -11.86 4.33 -6.26
C GLY A 230 -11.13 4.70 -7.54
N ILE A 231 -9.79 4.66 -7.47
CA ILE A 231 -8.88 4.95 -8.57
C ILE A 231 -7.84 3.82 -8.65
N THR A 232 -7.67 3.24 -9.84
CA THR A 232 -6.59 2.26 -10.10
C THR A 232 -5.26 2.99 -10.19
N VAL A 233 -4.22 2.47 -9.52
CA VAL A 233 -2.87 3.07 -9.53
C VAL A 233 -1.80 2.14 -10.10
N LYS A 234 -2.12 0.84 -10.29
CA LYS A 234 -1.28 -0.15 -10.97
C LYS A 234 -2.16 -1.23 -11.59
N TRP A 235 -1.95 -1.58 -12.86
CA TRP A 235 -2.66 -2.68 -13.54
C TRP A 235 -1.70 -3.57 -14.34
N LEU A 236 -1.25 -4.66 -13.72
CA LEU A 236 -0.46 -5.71 -14.35
C LEU A 236 -1.25 -7.02 -14.36
N MET A 237 -0.92 -7.92 -15.29
CA MET A 237 -1.56 -9.22 -15.44
C MET A 237 -1.56 -10.04 -14.12
N GLY A 238 -0.51 -9.90 -13.31
CA GLY A 238 -0.34 -10.60 -12.03
C GLY A 238 -0.60 -9.74 -10.79
N GLU A 239 -0.70 -8.42 -10.94
CA GLU A 239 -0.77 -7.50 -9.80
C GLU A 239 -1.64 -6.29 -10.14
N TRP A 240 -2.64 -6.03 -9.31
CA TRP A 240 -3.49 -4.86 -9.44
C TRP A 240 -3.53 -4.08 -8.13
N LYS A 241 -3.53 -2.75 -8.20
CA LYS A 241 -3.59 -1.85 -7.02
C LYS A 241 -4.57 -0.71 -7.25
N ALA A 242 -5.27 -0.33 -6.19
CA ALA A 242 -6.18 0.79 -6.19
C ALA A 242 -6.29 1.45 -4.82
N LEU A 243 -6.72 2.71 -4.83
CA LEU A 243 -7.18 3.44 -3.67
C LEU A 243 -8.70 3.54 -3.77
N ALA A 244 -9.42 3.02 -2.78
CA ALA A 244 -10.88 3.00 -2.80
C ALA A 244 -11.46 3.54 -1.50
N VAL A 245 -12.46 4.41 -1.61
CA VAL A 245 -13.35 4.73 -0.50
C VAL A 245 -14.40 3.65 -0.43
N ILE A 246 -14.50 3.02 0.73
CA ILE A 246 -15.45 1.95 0.98
C ILE A 246 -16.23 2.25 2.26
N HIS A 247 -17.38 1.60 2.41
CA HIS A 247 -18.14 1.66 3.65
C HIS A 247 -18.32 0.28 4.28
N SER A 248 -18.57 0.29 5.59
CA SER A 248 -18.91 -0.93 6.32
C SER A 248 -20.24 -1.48 5.79
N LYS A 249 -20.30 -2.80 5.59
CA LYS A 249 -21.57 -3.48 5.30
C LYS A 249 -22.56 -3.32 6.47
N ASP A 250 -22.06 -3.38 7.70
CA ASP A 250 -22.88 -3.34 8.91
C ASP A 250 -23.27 -1.90 9.33
N ASN A 251 -22.56 -0.89 8.85
CA ASN A 251 -22.82 0.51 9.17
C ASN A 251 -22.50 1.42 7.97
N PRO A 252 -23.52 1.81 7.18
CA PRO A 252 -23.35 2.65 5.99
C PRO A 252 -22.71 4.03 6.28
N ASN A 253 -22.83 4.53 7.51
CA ASN A 253 -22.25 5.81 7.91
C ASN A 253 -20.74 5.70 8.17
N LYS A 254 -20.21 4.49 8.31
CA LYS A 254 -18.78 4.27 8.53
C LYS A 254 -18.09 4.05 7.19
N LYS A 255 -17.40 5.08 6.73
CA LYS A 255 -16.59 5.09 5.50
C LYS A 255 -15.11 5.32 5.82
N TRP A 256 -14.23 4.86 4.93
CA TRP A 256 -12.80 5.12 5.03
C TRP A 256 -12.13 4.94 3.67
N LEU A 257 -10.99 5.62 3.49
CA LEU A 257 -10.10 5.36 2.37
C LEU A 257 -9.30 4.09 2.65
N ARG A 258 -9.17 3.24 1.65
CA ARG A 258 -8.48 1.96 1.76
C ARG A 258 -7.50 1.75 0.62
N PHE A 259 -6.31 1.28 1.00
CA PHE A 259 -5.27 0.86 0.06
C PHE A 259 -5.44 -0.61 -0.25
N TYR A 260 -5.67 -0.90 -1.52
CA TYR A 260 -6.11 -2.19 -1.97
C TYR A 260 -5.15 -2.74 -3.02
N TRP A 261 -4.87 -4.04 -2.94
CA TRP A 261 -4.07 -4.76 -3.93
C TRP A 261 -4.55 -6.19 -4.08
N TRP A 262 -4.38 -6.73 -5.28
CA TRP A 262 -4.71 -8.10 -5.63
C TRP A 262 -3.54 -8.70 -6.37
N ILE A 263 -3.34 -9.99 -6.15
CA ILE A 263 -2.32 -10.76 -6.84
C ILE A 263 -3.04 -11.92 -7.49
N ARG A 264 -2.81 -12.08 -8.78
CA ARG A 264 -3.30 -13.23 -9.52
C ARG A 264 -2.28 -14.35 -9.41
N ASP A 265 -2.74 -15.54 -9.04
CA ASP A 265 -1.89 -16.72 -9.06
C ASP A 265 -1.77 -17.24 -10.48
N LEU A 266 -0.65 -16.93 -11.13
CA LEU A 266 -0.35 -17.36 -12.50
C LEU A 266 0.47 -18.66 -12.54
N SER A 267 0.77 -19.27 -11.39
CA SER A 267 1.70 -20.40 -11.29
C SER A 267 1.27 -21.59 -12.15
N ASN A 268 -0.03 -21.88 -12.21
CA ASN A 268 -0.58 -22.99 -12.98
C ASN A 268 -0.49 -22.74 -14.50
N VAL A 269 -0.67 -21.49 -14.93
CA VAL A 269 -0.58 -21.09 -16.34
C VAL A 269 0.84 -21.21 -16.84
N LEU A 270 1.80 -20.73 -16.04
CA LEU A 270 3.22 -20.71 -16.37
C LEU A 270 3.88 -22.09 -16.29
N LYS A 271 3.48 -22.95 -15.33
CA LYS A 271 4.11 -24.26 -15.13
C LYS A 271 3.59 -25.38 -16.04
N TYR A 272 2.28 -25.44 -16.29
CA TYR A 272 1.67 -26.63 -16.91
C TYR A 272 1.04 -26.36 -18.28
N GLY A 273 0.92 -25.09 -18.70
CA GLY A 273 0.25 -24.74 -19.96
C GLY A 273 -1.17 -25.32 -20.08
N GLN A 274 -1.81 -25.69 -18.97
CA GLN A 274 -3.09 -26.37 -19.01
C GLN A 274 -4.20 -25.39 -19.36
N ARG A 275 -5.06 -25.84 -20.28
CA ARG A 275 -6.23 -25.13 -20.80
C ARG A 275 -7.48 -25.42 -19.98
N GLU A 276 -7.46 -26.48 -19.19
CA GLU A 276 -8.61 -26.93 -18.41
C GLU A 276 -8.72 -26.09 -17.14
N ILE A 277 -9.19 -24.87 -17.31
CA ILE A 277 -10.07 -24.25 -16.32
C ILE A 277 -11.32 -25.14 -16.30
N GLY A 278 -11.26 -26.28 -15.60
CA GLY A 278 -12.45 -27.04 -15.26
C GLY A 278 -13.38 -26.14 -14.44
N GLU A 279 -14.68 -26.45 -14.42
CA GLU A 279 -15.77 -25.67 -13.81
C GLU A 279 -15.58 -25.26 -12.32
N GLY A 280 -14.43 -25.55 -11.69
CA GLY A 280 -14.07 -25.11 -10.34
C GLY A 280 -12.77 -24.32 -10.17
N THR A 281 -11.88 -24.18 -11.17
CA THR A 281 -10.59 -23.46 -11.03
C THR A 281 -10.62 -22.08 -11.68
N GLN A 282 -11.44 -21.17 -11.15
CA GLN A 282 -11.43 -19.78 -11.62
C GLN A 282 -10.02 -19.19 -11.47
N MET A 283 -9.46 -18.65 -12.56
CA MET A 283 -8.34 -17.71 -12.51
C MET A 283 -8.80 -16.37 -11.91
N GLY A 284 -9.43 -16.43 -10.74
CA GLY A 284 -9.93 -15.27 -10.04
C GLY A 284 -8.77 -14.48 -9.45
N TRP A 285 -8.94 -13.17 -9.42
CA TRP A 285 -8.18 -12.31 -8.53
C TRP A 285 -8.39 -12.79 -7.10
N LYS A 286 -7.41 -13.53 -6.56
CA LYS A 286 -7.42 -13.85 -5.15
C LYS A 286 -7.04 -12.56 -4.45
N THR A 287 -8.00 -12.00 -3.71
CA THR A 287 -7.65 -11.00 -2.71
C THR A 287 -6.63 -11.66 -1.79
N GLN A 288 -5.37 -11.26 -1.85
CA GLN A 288 -4.60 -11.35 -0.64
C GLN A 288 -5.27 -10.37 0.30
N ARG A 289 -6.03 -10.90 1.26
CA ARG A 289 -6.32 -10.14 2.47
C ARG A 289 -4.95 -9.83 3.03
N GLY A 290 -4.40 -8.65 2.70
CA GLY A 290 -3.47 -8.01 3.60
C GLY A 290 -4.15 -8.10 4.95
N VAL A 291 -3.60 -8.91 5.85
CA VAL A 291 -4.07 -9.01 7.22
C VAL A 291 -4.07 -7.56 7.71
N ALA A 292 -5.27 -6.98 7.78
CA ALA A 292 -5.54 -5.54 7.79
C ALA A 292 -4.95 -4.75 6.59
N SER A 293 -5.74 -4.62 5.52
CA SER A 293 -5.50 -3.62 4.49
C SER A 293 -5.51 -2.22 5.14
N PRO A 294 -4.52 -1.38 4.80
CA PRO A 294 -4.40 -0.07 5.39
C PRO A 294 -5.61 0.81 5.17
N ASN A 295 -6.13 1.36 6.26
CA ASN A 295 -7.27 2.27 6.24
C ASN A 295 -6.85 3.65 6.74
N ILE A 296 -7.31 4.69 6.06
CA ILE A 296 -7.30 6.06 6.55
C ILE A 296 -8.74 6.42 6.89
N TYR A 297 -9.00 6.55 8.19
CA TYR A 297 -10.32 6.90 8.72
C TYR A 297 -10.53 8.42 8.77
N ASP A 298 -9.46 9.16 9.05
CA ASP A 298 -9.49 10.62 9.15
C ASP A 298 -8.80 11.23 7.94
N ARG A 299 -9.53 12.05 7.17
CA ARG A 299 -9.04 12.74 5.98
C ARG A 299 -7.88 13.69 6.30
N LYS A 300 -7.75 14.18 7.54
CA LYS A 300 -6.62 15.05 7.96
C LYS A 300 -5.25 14.41 7.74
N VAL A 301 -5.17 13.09 7.65
CA VAL A 301 -3.93 12.33 7.41
C VAL A 301 -3.51 12.37 5.92
N ILE A 302 -4.41 12.71 4.99
CA ILE A 302 -4.14 12.67 3.54
C ILE A 302 -3.13 13.73 3.11
N ILE A 303 -3.26 14.97 3.56
CA ILE A 303 -2.32 16.04 3.19
C ILE A 303 -0.89 15.75 3.69
N PRO A 304 -0.67 15.36 4.97
CA PRO A 304 0.63 14.90 5.43
C PRO A 304 1.19 13.72 4.63
N LEU A 305 0.34 12.77 4.23
CA LEU A 305 0.74 11.64 3.40
C LEU A 305 1.21 12.08 2.02
N ILE A 306 0.44 12.91 1.31
CA ILE A 306 0.80 13.44 -0.01
C ILE A 306 2.18 14.13 0.06
N LYS A 307 2.38 15.03 1.02
CA LYS A 307 3.64 15.74 1.20
C LYS A 307 4.81 14.81 1.47
N ALA A 308 4.61 13.76 2.28
CA ALA A 308 5.65 12.77 2.56
C ALA A 308 6.01 11.96 1.31
N LEU A 309 5.01 11.56 0.52
CA LEU A 309 5.24 10.82 -0.73
C LEU A 309 5.94 11.68 -1.78
N GLN A 310 5.60 12.96 -1.89
CA GLN A 310 6.30 13.92 -2.76
C GLN A 310 7.77 14.08 -2.34
N LYS A 311 8.06 14.24 -1.04
CA LYS A 311 9.44 14.27 -0.54
C LYS A 311 10.22 12.98 -0.82
N ILE A 312 9.57 11.82 -0.67
CA ILE A 312 10.18 10.52 -1.01
C ILE A 312 10.44 10.41 -2.50
N GLN A 313 9.52 10.91 -3.34
CA GLN A 313 9.69 10.94 -4.78
C GLN A 313 10.92 11.75 -5.19
N GLU A 314 11.07 12.95 -4.63
CA GLU A 314 12.25 13.81 -4.84
C GLU A 314 13.54 13.12 -4.39
N ASP A 315 13.52 12.50 -3.20
CA ASP A 315 14.68 11.83 -2.61
C ASP A 315 15.16 10.61 -3.42
N LEU A 316 14.23 9.84 -3.98
CA LEU A 316 14.53 8.71 -4.84
C LEU A 316 14.88 9.11 -6.28
N ASN A 317 14.73 10.39 -6.63
CA ASN A 317 14.74 10.88 -8.00
C ASN A 317 13.73 10.12 -8.89
N TRP A 318 12.57 9.82 -8.30
CA TRP A 318 11.42 9.19 -8.95
C TRP A 318 10.43 10.25 -9.46
#